data_AF-A0AB39RW99-F1
#
_entry.id   AF-A0AB39RW99-F1
#
_cell.length_a   1.000
_cell.length_b   1.000
_cell.length_c   1.000
_cell.angle_alpha   90.00
_cell.angle_beta   90.00
_cell.angle_gamma   90.00
#
_symmetry.space_group_name_H-M   'P 1'
#
loop_
_entity.id
_entity.type
_entity.pdbx_description
1 polymer ?
#
loop_
_entity_poly.entity_id
_entity_poly.type
_entity_poly.pdbx_seq_one_letter_code
_entity_poly.pdbx_strand_id
1 'polypeptide(L)'
;MQPLPVPCPAHLIPDASGTAAFHKVYRQAMAHQAVFVAIESDGPHWTVKADTLTAGPGHSVDDTVNEAVRAAIIRMVHNREVDADAYTGPIYFMMHSVLSEERARELAAALHAALHGDLEPLKRAVPPTS
;
A
#
# COMPACT_ATOMS: atom_id res chain seq x y z
N MET A 1 5.87 -5.29 -14.16
CA MET A 1 6.47 -4.36 -13.21
C MET A 1 7.88 -4.82 -13.03
N GLN A 2 8.83 -3.93 -13.28
CA GLN A 2 10.14 -4.05 -12.67
C GLN A 2 9.99 -3.72 -11.17
N PRO A 3 10.95 -4.11 -10.31
CA PRO A 3 10.96 -3.65 -8.92
C PRO A 3 10.81 -2.14 -8.86
N LEU A 4 9.87 -1.66 -8.06
CA LEU A 4 9.69 -0.22 -7.85
C LEU A 4 10.88 0.32 -7.05
N PRO A 5 11.31 1.57 -7.30
CA PRO A 5 12.33 2.19 -6.46
C PRO A 5 11.83 2.31 -5.01
N VAL A 6 12.77 2.36 -4.07
CA VAL A 6 12.49 2.56 -2.65
C VAL A 6 13.18 3.86 -2.21
N PRO A 7 12.44 4.92 -1.85
CA PRO A 7 10.98 5.05 -1.91
C PRO A 7 10.43 5.15 -3.34
N CYS A 8 9.20 4.70 -3.57
CA CYS A 8 8.56 4.72 -4.88
C CYS A 8 7.87 6.07 -5.13
N PRO A 9 8.14 6.77 -6.25
CA PRO A 9 7.32 7.90 -6.67
C PRO A 9 5.85 7.48 -6.86
N ALA A 10 4.90 8.27 -6.35
CA ALA A 10 3.47 7.98 -6.38
C ALA A 10 2.91 7.74 -7.80
N HIS A 11 3.41 8.48 -8.79
CA HIS A 11 2.99 8.34 -10.19
C HIS A 11 3.42 7.01 -10.84
N LEU A 12 4.36 6.27 -10.22
CA LEU A 12 4.78 4.95 -10.70
C LEU A 12 3.98 3.79 -10.09
N ILE A 13 3.14 4.05 -9.09
CA ILE A 13 2.24 3.03 -8.55
C ILE A 13 1.33 2.54 -9.68
N PRO A 14 1.17 1.23 -9.89
CA PRO A 14 0.28 0.75 -10.95
C PRO A 14 -1.19 0.96 -10.57
N ASP A 15 -1.98 1.41 -11.54
CA ASP A 15 -3.43 1.22 -11.51
C ASP A 15 -3.75 -0.21 -11.97
N ALA A 16 -4.31 -0.99 -11.06
CA ALA A 16 -4.69 -2.38 -11.20
C ALA A 16 -6.21 -2.56 -11.33
N SER A 17 -6.95 -1.51 -11.72
CA SER A 17 -8.40 -1.54 -11.88
C SER A 17 -8.88 -2.67 -12.79
N GLY A 18 -9.70 -3.55 -12.22
CA GLY A 18 -10.25 -4.71 -12.90
C GLY A 18 -9.36 -5.96 -12.88
N THR A 19 -10.00 -7.12 -12.92
CA THR A 19 -9.37 -8.43 -12.70
C THR A 19 -8.17 -8.71 -13.59
N ALA A 20 -8.21 -8.32 -14.87
CA ALA A 20 -7.12 -8.55 -15.81
C ALA A 20 -5.88 -7.72 -15.48
N ALA A 21 -6.06 -6.45 -15.13
CA ALA A 21 -4.98 -5.56 -14.73
C ALA A 21 -4.36 -6.01 -13.41
N PHE A 22 -5.19 -6.30 -12.40
CA PHE A 22 -4.76 -6.90 -11.14
C PHE A 22 -3.90 -8.16 -11.34
N HIS A 23 -4.40 -9.17 -12.07
CA HIS A 23 -3.64 -10.40 -12.30
C HIS A 23 -2.35 -10.18 -13.08
N LYS A 24 -2.29 -9.19 -13.97
CA LYS A 24 -1.07 -8.85 -14.69
C LYS A 24 -0.02 -8.27 -13.74
N VAL A 25 -0.40 -7.27 -12.94
CA VAL A 25 0.49 -6.58 -11.99
C VAL A 25 0.95 -7.54 -10.90
N TYR A 26 0.03 -8.31 -10.32
CA TYR A 26 0.31 -9.27 -9.25
C TYR A 26 1.26 -10.40 -9.70
N ARG A 27 1.02 -11.00 -10.88
CA ARG A 27 1.95 -12.02 -11.43
C ARG A 27 3.32 -11.45 -11.73
N GLN A 28 3.40 -10.19 -12.13
CA GLN A 28 4.69 -9.54 -12.35
C GLN A 28 5.44 -9.32 -11.03
N ALA A 29 4.77 -8.93 -9.95
CA ALA A 29 5.38 -8.81 -8.62
C ALA A 29 5.95 -10.17 -8.16
N MET A 30 5.14 -11.23 -8.25
CA MET A 30 5.56 -12.61 -7.97
C MET A 30 6.79 -13.05 -8.79
N ALA A 31 6.78 -12.79 -10.10
CA ALA A 31 7.87 -13.18 -10.99
C ALA A 31 9.19 -12.47 -10.69
N HIS A 32 9.15 -11.27 -10.11
CA HIS A 32 10.34 -10.49 -9.76
C HIS A 32 10.68 -10.54 -8.26
N GLN A 33 9.95 -11.31 -7.48
CA GLN A 33 10.09 -11.35 -6.02
C GLN A 33 10.09 -9.94 -5.41
N ALA A 34 9.13 -9.11 -5.82
CA ALA A 34 8.99 -7.73 -5.35
C ALA A 34 7.69 -7.56 -4.56
N VAL A 35 7.68 -6.67 -3.56
CA VAL A 35 6.45 -6.31 -2.84
C VAL A 35 5.42 -5.80 -3.84
N PHE A 36 4.28 -6.45 -3.89
CA PHE A 36 3.14 -5.99 -4.67
C PHE A 36 2.57 -4.76 -3.99
N VAL A 37 2.40 -3.69 -4.76
CA VAL A 37 1.65 -2.51 -4.37
C VAL A 37 0.91 -1.98 -5.59
N ALA A 38 -0.36 -1.62 -5.42
CA ALA A 38 -1.19 -1.07 -6.48
C ALA A 38 -2.36 -0.25 -5.92
N ILE A 39 -3.00 0.50 -6.80
CA ILE A 39 -4.34 1.06 -6.55
C ILE A 39 -5.37 0.37 -7.45
N GLU A 40 -6.62 0.37 -7.05
CA GLU A 40 -7.75 -0.11 -7.84
C GLU A 40 -8.93 0.84 -7.68
N SER A 41 -9.53 1.27 -8.78
CA SER A 41 -10.77 2.05 -8.78
C SER A 41 -11.95 1.13 -8.49
N ASP A 42 -12.78 1.55 -7.54
CA ASP A 42 -14.07 0.95 -7.21
C ASP A 42 -15.19 2.00 -7.44
N GLY A 43 -15.26 2.50 -8.67
CA GLY A 43 -16.16 3.59 -9.06
C GLY A 43 -15.65 4.95 -8.59
N PRO A 44 -16.37 5.69 -7.73
CA PRO A 44 -15.95 7.01 -7.26
C PRO A 44 -14.79 6.96 -6.25
N HIS A 45 -14.47 5.77 -5.72
CA HIS A 45 -13.43 5.59 -4.72
C HIS A 45 -12.28 4.72 -5.23
N TRP A 46 -11.21 4.71 -4.44
CA TRP A 46 -10.00 3.96 -4.73
C TRP A 46 -9.65 3.05 -3.56
N THR A 47 -9.05 1.91 -3.89
CA THR A 47 -8.51 0.95 -2.95
C THR A 47 -7.00 0.88 -3.11
N VAL A 48 -6.26 0.95 -2.01
CA VAL A 48 -4.82 0.65 -1.98
C VAL A 48 -4.64 -0.81 -1.58
N LYS A 49 -3.78 -1.54 -2.30
CA LYS A 49 -3.44 -2.94 -2.00
C LYS A 49 -1.94 -3.10 -1.91
N ALA A 50 -1.47 -3.80 -0.87
CA ALA A 50 -0.09 -4.24 -0.79
C ALA A 50 0.01 -5.68 -0.27
N ASP A 51 0.98 -6.43 -0.79
CA ASP A 51 1.21 -7.83 -0.43
C ASP A 51 2.72 -8.13 -0.41
N THR A 52 3.26 -8.43 0.76
CA THR A 52 4.68 -8.73 0.94
C THR A 52 5.03 -10.18 0.65
N LEU A 53 4.05 -11.10 0.55
CA LEU A 53 4.31 -12.50 0.18
C LEU A 53 4.89 -12.61 -1.24
N THR A 54 4.56 -11.65 -2.09
CA THR A 54 5.09 -11.57 -3.45
C THR A 54 6.59 -11.29 -3.51
N ALA A 55 7.19 -10.78 -2.42
CA ALA A 55 8.62 -10.50 -2.32
C ALA A 55 9.50 -11.73 -1.99
N GLY A 56 8.88 -12.89 -1.74
CA GLY A 56 9.59 -14.13 -1.42
C GLY A 56 10.20 -14.15 0.00
N PRO A 57 10.89 -15.25 0.37
CA PRO A 57 11.28 -15.53 1.76
C PRO A 57 12.42 -14.64 2.29
N GLY A 58 13.09 -13.88 1.43
CA GLY A 58 14.16 -12.96 1.82
C GLY A 58 13.67 -11.58 2.28
N HIS A 59 12.37 -11.31 2.16
CA HIS A 59 11.76 -10.05 2.59
C HIS A 59 11.04 -10.25 3.93
N SER A 60 11.44 -9.49 4.94
CA SER A 60 10.82 -9.49 6.27
C SER A 60 10.39 -8.08 6.64
N VAL A 61 9.19 -7.96 7.20
CA VAL A 61 8.70 -6.70 7.77
C VAL A 61 8.95 -6.74 9.27
N ASP A 62 9.70 -5.76 9.77
CA ASP A 62 9.98 -5.58 11.21
C ASP A 62 8.69 -5.26 11.99
N ASP A 63 8.61 -5.69 13.25
CA ASP A 63 7.47 -5.39 14.14
C ASP A 63 7.20 -3.89 14.27
N THR A 64 8.26 -3.07 14.29
CA THR A 64 8.19 -1.61 14.32
C THR A 64 7.49 -1.07 13.08
N VAL A 65 7.75 -1.65 11.90
CA VAL A 65 7.07 -1.28 10.65
C VAL A 65 5.61 -1.70 10.71
N ASN A 66 5.33 -2.93 11.12
CA ASN A 66 3.97 -3.44 11.25
C ASN A 66 3.13 -2.57 12.19
N GLU A 67 3.69 -2.17 13.33
CA GLU A 67 2.98 -1.33 14.30
C GLU A 67 2.77 0.10 13.75
N ALA A 68 3.76 0.67 13.07
CA ALA A 68 3.62 1.98 12.45
C ALA A 68 2.53 2.00 11.36
N VAL A 69 2.50 0.97 10.50
CA VAL A 69 1.46 0.81 9.46
C VAL A 69 0.09 0.62 10.09
N ARG A 70 -0.03 -0.24 11.12
CA ARG A 70 -1.28 -0.44 11.86
C ARG A 70 -1.78 0.87 12.46
N ALA A 71 -0.92 1.61 13.15
CA ALA A 71 -1.28 2.88 13.78
C ALA A 71 -1.73 3.92 12.75
N ALA A 72 -1.07 3.99 11.58
CA ALA A 72 -1.48 4.88 10.49
C ALA A 72 -2.88 4.53 9.96
N ILE A 73 -3.17 3.24 9.73
CA ILE A 73 -4.47 2.81 9.22
C ILE A 73 -5.58 3.08 10.25
N ILE A 74 -5.34 2.81 11.54
CA ILE A 74 -6.30 3.14 12.61
C ILE A 74 -6.63 4.64 12.61
N ARG A 75 -5.64 5.51 12.42
CA ARG A 75 -5.86 6.98 12.34
C ARG A 75 -6.70 7.35 11.12
N MET A 76 -6.40 6.79 9.95
CA MET A 76 -7.19 7.03 8.74
C MET A 76 -8.64 6.58 8.90
N VAL A 77 -8.89 5.43 9.56
CA VAL A 77 -10.24 4.97 9.89
C VAL A 77 -10.95 5.96 10.82
N HIS A 78 -10.28 6.42 11.89
CA HIS A 78 -10.85 7.42 12.80
C HIS A 78 -11.19 8.74 12.09
N ASN A 79 -10.34 9.17 11.14
CA ASN A 79 -10.54 10.37 10.34
C ASN A 79 -11.53 10.19 9.18
N ARG A 80 -12.04 8.97 8.95
CA ARG A 80 -12.91 8.61 7.81
C ARG A 80 -12.24 8.82 6.45
N GLU A 81 -10.91 8.66 6.40
CA GLU A 81 -10.13 8.68 5.15
C GLU A 81 -10.13 7.32 4.45
N VAL A 82 -10.36 6.25 5.20
CA VAL A 82 -10.52 4.87 4.71
C VAL A 82 -11.63 4.17 5.51
N ASP A 83 -12.24 3.13 4.95
CA ASP A 83 -13.31 2.41 5.63
C ASP A 83 -12.84 1.57 6.82
N ALA A 84 -13.76 1.32 7.75
CA ALA A 84 -13.51 0.50 8.94
C ALA A 84 -13.23 -0.97 8.63
N ASP A 85 -13.52 -1.43 7.42
CA ASP A 85 -13.19 -2.77 6.93
C ASP A 85 -11.79 -2.86 6.30
N ALA A 86 -10.99 -1.79 6.37
CA ALA A 86 -9.59 -1.81 5.96
C ALA A 86 -8.85 -2.98 6.63
N TYR A 87 -8.26 -3.83 5.80
CA TYR A 87 -7.62 -5.06 6.24
C TYR A 87 -6.14 -4.83 6.50
N THR A 88 -5.68 -5.26 7.68
CA THR A 88 -4.27 -5.21 8.08
C THR A 88 -3.80 -6.57 8.60
N GLY A 89 -3.24 -7.37 7.70
CA GLY A 89 -2.46 -8.55 8.05
C GLY A 89 -0.96 -8.23 8.07
N PRO A 90 -0.12 -9.03 8.73
CA PRO A 90 1.34 -8.82 8.76
C PRO A 90 2.00 -8.90 7.37
N ILE A 91 1.25 -9.34 6.36
CA ILE A 91 1.71 -9.67 5.02
C ILE A 91 0.82 -9.09 3.90
N TYR A 92 -0.40 -8.65 4.24
CA TYR A 92 -1.38 -8.20 3.25
C TYR A 92 -2.17 -7.01 3.82
N PHE A 93 -2.22 -5.94 3.05
CA PHE A 93 -2.79 -4.66 3.45
C PHE A 93 -3.78 -4.19 2.39
N MET A 94 -4.97 -3.79 2.84
CA MET A 94 -6.00 -3.21 1.97
C MET A 94 -6.67 -2.03 2.64
N MET A 95 -6.72 -0.90 1.93
CA MET A 95 -7.38 0.32 2.39
C MET A 95 -8.43 0.72 1.36
N HIS A 96 -9.70 0.58 1.71
CA HIS A 96 -10.83 0.92 0.84
C HIS A 96 -11.26 2.38 0.99
N SER A 97 -12.11 2.83 0.07
CA SER A 97 -12.82 4.12 0.13
C SER A 97 -11.92 5.36 0.17
N VAL A 98 -10.73 5.28 -0.42
CA VAL A 98 -9.86 6.44 -0.61
C VAL A 98 -10.48 7.38 -1.65
N LEU A 99 -10.59 8.66 -1.29
CA LEU A 99 -11.41 9.65 -2.01
C LEU A 99 -10.87 10.07 -3.39
N SER A 100 -9.59 9.86 -3.68
CA SER A 100 -9.00 10.26 -4.96
C SER A 100 -7.86 9.34 -5.38
N GLU A 101 -7.62 9.29 -6.68
CA GLU A 101 -6.50 8.54 -7.26
C GLU A 101 -5.17 9.06 -6.73
N GLU A 102 -4.99 10.38 -6.67
CA GLU A 102 -3.78 11.03 -6.17
C GLU A 102 -3.49 10.60 -4.73
N ARG A 103 -4.49 10.64 -3.85
CA ARG A 103 -4.35 10.21 -2.46
C ARG A 103 -4.05 8.72 -2.36
N ALA A 104 -4.71 7.90 -3.18
CA ALA A 104 -4.44 6.45 -3.21
C ALA A 104 -3.00 6.16 -3.65
N ARG A 105 -2.49 6.87 -4.65
CA ARG A 105 -1.10 6.75 -5.11
C ARG A 105 -0.09 7.18 -4.06
N GLU A 106 -0.37 8.29 -3.36
CA GLU A 106 0.46 8.76 -2.26
C GLU A 106 0.52 7.72 -1.13
N LEU A 107 -0.64 7.22 -0.68
CA LEU A 107 -0.73 6.22 0.37
C LEU A 107 -0.05 4.90 -0.02
N ALA A 108 -0.26 4.45 -1.27
CA ALA A 108 0.40 3.25 -1.80
C ALA A 108 1.93 3.39 -1.82
N ALA A 109 2.44 4.54 -2.29
CA ALA A 109 3.87 4.83 -2.29
C ALA A 109 4.46 4.88 -0.88
N ALA A 110 3.74 5.53 0.05
CA ALA A 110 4.16 5.63 1.44
C ALA A 110 4.16 4.27 2.15
N LEU A 111 3.14 3.45 1.90
CA LEU A 111 3.06 2.09 2.41
C LEU A 111 4.18 1.21 1.84
N HIS A 112 4.46 1.29 0.54
CA HIS A 112 5.57 0.56 -0.08
C HIS A 112 6.93 0.92 0.54
N ALA A 113 7.20 2.22 0.77
CA ALA A 113 8.42 2.65 1.46
C ALA A 113 8.50 2.08 2.88
N ALA A 114 7.40 2.13 3.63
CA ALA A 114 7.31 1.59 4.98
C ALA A 114 7.61 0.08 5.02
N LEU A 115 7.04 -0.70 4.10
CA LEU A 115 7.28 -2.15 4.00
C LEU A 115 8.74 -2.49 3.64
N HIS A 116 9.51 -1.52 3.13
CA HIS A 116 10.95 -1.64 2.93
C HIS A 116 11.79 -1.00 4.07
N GLY A 117 11.16 -0.58 5.17
CA GLY A 117 11.81 -0.04 6.36
C GLY A 117 11.89 1.49 6.44
N ASP A 118 11.46 2.22 5.41
CA ASP A 118 11.44 3.68 5.43
C ASP A 118 10.06 4.21 5.86
N LEU A 119 9.96 4.60 7.13
CA LEU A 119 8.71 5.09 7.72
C LEU A 119 8.42 6.58 7.44
N GLU A 120 9.39 7.35 6.94
CA GLU A 120 9.22 8.81 6.80
C GLU A 120 8.12 9.20 5.79
N PRO A 121 7.99 8.54 4.62
CA PRO A 121 6.88 8.78 3.71
C PRO A 121 5.51 8.53 4.35
N LEU A 122 5.38 7.47 5.16
CA LEU A 122 4.14 7.13 5.85
C LEU A 122 3.77 8.16 6.91
N LYS A 123 4.74 8.60 7.73
CA LYS A 123 4.52 9.66 8.72
C LYS A 123 4.11 10.99 8.10
N ARG A 124 4.62 11.30 6.89
CA ARG A 124 4.23 12.51 6.17
C ARG A 124 2.82 12.40 5.60
N ALA A 125 2.48 11.26 5.00
CA ALA A 125 1.17 11.04 4.40
C ALA A 125 0.05 10.92 5.46
N VAL A 126 0.37 10.35 6.62
CA VAL A 126 -0.53 10.17 7.76
C VAL A 126 0.12 10.74 9.01
N PRO A 127 0.10 12.08 9.18
CA PRO A 127 0.72 12.72 10.33
C PRO A 127 0.04 12.29 11.63
N PRO A 128 0.81 12.19 12.74
CA PRO A 128 0.20 11.97 14.04
C PRO A 128 -0.73 13.15 14.36
N THR A 129 -1.89 12.86 14.92
CA THR A 129 -2.74 13.87 15.57
C THR A 129 -1.94 14.53 16.70
N SER A 130 -1.84 15.85 16.63
CA SER A 130 -1.33 16.71 17.71
C SER A 130 -2.18 16.58 18.98
#